data_AF-A0A496BJU3-F1
#
_entry.id   AF-A0A496BJU3-F1
#
_cell.length_a   1.000
_cell.length_b   1.000
_cell.length_c   1.000
_cell.angle_alpha   90.00
_cell.angle_beta   90.00
_cell.angle_gamma   90.00
#
_symmetry.space_group_name_H-M   'P 1'
#
loop_
_entity.id
_entity.type
_entity.pdbx_description
1 polymer ?
#
loop_
_entity_poly.entity_id
_entity_poly.type
_entity_poly.pdbx_seq_one_letter_code
_entity_poly.pdbx_strand_id
1 'polypeptide(L)'
;MNDYTGIITVEPGKRSGQPCIRGMRITVYDIFEYLASGMTVAEILDDFPYLTETDIRACFAYAANWKKSQTVVYTDETSIRSEPIAESGESTGGPVS
;
A
#
# COMPACT_ATOMS: atom_id res chain seq x y z
N MET A 1 -22.82 3.71 12.88
CA MET A 1 -22.47 4.42 11.63
C MET A 1 -21.32 5.33 11.99
N ASN A 2 -20.08 4.98 11.64
CA ASN A 2 -18.94 5.82 12.02
C ASN A 2 -18.68 6.81 10.88
N ASP A 3 -19.24 8.02 11.03
CA ASP A 3 -19.12 9.07 10.02
C ASP A 3 -17.77 9.80 10.18
N TYR A 4 -16.80 9.42 9.34
CA TYR A 4 -15.49 10.08 9.27
C TYR A 4 -15.42 11.13 8.14
N THR A 5 -16.46 11.25 7.33
CA THR A 5 -16.48 12.00 6.05
C THR A 5 -16.29 13.52 6.20
N GLY A 6 -16.56 14.08 7.38
CA GLY A 6 -16.28 15.48 7.71
C GLY A 6 -14.88 15.72 8.30
N ILE A 7 -14.15 14.66 8.64
CA ILE A 7 -12.84 14.73 9.30
C ILE A 7 -11.74 14.25 8.37
N ILE A 8 -11.95 13.18 7.63
CA ILE A 8 -10.98 12.67 6.66
C ILE A 8 -11.35 13.20 5.29
N THR A 9 -10.48 14.02 4.70
CA THR A 9 -10.65 14.61 3.38
C THR A 9 -9.67 14.00 2.39
N VAL A 10 -10.13 13.80 1.15
CA VAL A 10 -9.30 13.35 0.03
C VAL A 10 -9.27 14.48 -0.98
N GLU A 11 -8.16 15.20 -1.04
CA GLU A 11 -7.99 16.37 -1.90
C GLU A 11 -6.99 16.05 -3.03
N PRO A 12 -7.40 16.14 -4.31
CA PRO A 12 -6.48 15.94 -5.44
C PRO A 12 -5.29 16.92 -5.36
N GLY A 13 -4.07 16.40 -5.43
CA GLY A 13 -2.83 17.19 -5.36
C GLY A 13 -2.30 17.47 -3.94
N LYS A 14 -3.06 17.19 -2.89
CA LYS A 14 -2.58 17.24 -1.50
C LYS A 14 -2.08 15.85 -1.10
N ARG A 15 -0.79 15.76 -0.73
CA ARG A 15 -0.10 14.47 -0.45
C ARG A 15 -0.44 13.39 -1.50
N SER A 16 -0.45 13.76 -2.79
CA SER A 16 -0.77 12.84 -3.89
C SER A 16 -2.18 12.20 -3.82
N GLY A 17 -3.17 12.92 -3.29
CA GLY A 17 -4.54 12.41 -3.17
C GLY A 17 -4.74 11.42 -2.04
N GLN A 18 -3.83 11.40 -1.07
CA GLN A 18 -3.94 10.55 0.11
C GLN A 18 -4.99 11.13 1.10
N PRO A 19 -5.71 10.26 1.83
CA PRO A 19 -6.65 10.67 2.86
C PRO A 19 -5.93 11.44 3.97
N CYS A 20 -6.27 12.72 4.11
CA CYS A 20 -5.70 13.63 5.09
C CYS A 20 -6.72 13.94 6.18
N ILE A 21 -6.24 14.20 7.39
CA ILE A 21 -7.06 14.76 8.46
C ILE A 21 -7.41 16.22 8.11
N ARG A 22 -8.64 16.65 8.41
CA ARG A 22 -9.23 17.95 8.05
C ARG A 22 -8.28 19.10 8.38
N GLY A 23 -8.05 19.98 7.41
CA GLY A 23 -7.20 21.17 7.61
C GLY A 23 -5.71 20.87 7.84
N MET A 24 -5.30 19.61 7.76
CA MET A 24 -3.92 19.18 8.03
C MET A 24 -3.29 18.54 6.81
N ARG A 25 -1.97 18.40 6.86
CA ARG A 25 -1.18 17.63 5.88
C ARG A 25 -0.71 16.28 6.45
N ILE A 26 -1.33 15.84 7.54
CA ILE A 26 -1.13 14.53 8.17
C ILE A 26 -2.14 13.58 7.54
N THR A 27 -1.62 12.48 7.00
CA THR A 27 -2.42 11.44 6.38
C THR A 27 -2.88 10.41 7.40
N VAL A 28 -3.94 9.68 7.07
CA VAL A 28 -4.38 8.52 7.85
C VAL A 28 -3.23 7.51 8.00
N TYR A 29 -2.41 7.35 6.96
CA TYR A 29 -1.24 6.46 6.98
C TYR A 29 -0.17 6.90 7.96
N ASP A 30 0.12 8.21 8.05
CA ASP A 30 1.11 8.74 9.00
C ASP A 30 0.72 8.36 10.45
N ILE A 31 -0.56 8.46 10.81
CA ILE A 31 -1.05 8.03 12.13
C ILE A 31 -0.81 6.54 12.37
N PHE A 32 -1.08 5.68 11.38
CA PHE A 32 -0.82 4.26 11.52
C PHE A 32 0.67 3.93 11.55
N GLU A 33 1.51 4.69 10.86
CA GLU A 33 2.96 4.54 10.90
C GLU A 33 3.50 4.89 12.29
N TYR A 34 3.01 5.96 12.92
CA TYR A 34 3.36 6.30 14.30
C TYR A 34 2.92 5.23 15.30
N LEU A 35 1.71 4.71 15.15
CA LEU A 35 1.23 3.60 15.99
C LEU A 35 2.07 2.33 15.76
N ALA A 36 2.45 2.05 14.52
CA ALA A 36 3.29 0.90 14.17
C ALA A 36 4.73 1.04 14.69
N SER A 37 5.25 2.27 14.83
CA SER A 37 6.53 2.53 15.49
C SER A 37 6.48 2.38 17.01
N GLY A 38 5.31 2.09 17.58
CA GLY A 38 5.11 1.86 19.01
C GLY A 38 4.66 3.09 19.79
N MET A 39 4.37 4.23 19.13
CA MET A 39 3.78 5.38 19.82
C MET A 39 2.35 5.08 20.24
N THR A 40 1.98 5.60 21.40
CA THR A 40 0.61 5.59 21.89
C THR A 40 -0.19 6.76 21.32
N VAL A 41 -1.52 6.63 21.35
CA VAL A 41 -2.43 7.72 20.98
C VAL A 41 -2.18 8.98 21.81
N ALA A 42 -1.85 8.84 23.10
CA ALA A 42 -1.58 9.96 23.97
C ALA A 42 -0.31 10.73 23.56
N GLU A 43 0.77 10.02 23.23
CA GLU A 43 2.02 10.63 22.74
C GLU A 43 1.80 11.33 21.39
N ILE A 44 1.03 10.72 20.48
CA ILE A 44 0.67 11.36 19.21
C ILE A 44 -0.10 12.67 19.46
N LEU A 45 -1.03 12.70 20.42
CA LEU A 45 -1.78 13.92 20.74
C LEU A 45 -0.91 14.98 21.44
N ASP A 46 0.13 14.57 22.17
CA ASP A 46 1.09 15.49 22.81
C ASP A 46 2.01 16.15 21.77
N ASP A 47 2.55 15.37 20.83
CA ASP A 47 3.40 15.85 19.73
C ASP A 47 2.60 16.70 18.72
N PHE A 48 1.32 16.38 18.55
CA PHE A 48 0.42 17.04 17.61
C PHE A 48 -0.80 17.62 18.35
N PRO A 49 -0.65 18.74 19.09
CA PRO A 49 -1.71 19.32 19.94
C PRO A 49 -2.93 19.83 19.17
N TYR A 50 -2.81 19.90 17.85
CA TYR A 50 -3.87 20.24 16.92
C TYR A 50 -4.72 19.04 16.50
N LEU A 51 -4.27 17.81 16.80
CA LEU A 51 -5.06 16.59 16.65
C LEU A 51 -5.97 16.43 17.85
N THR A 52 -7.13 15.85 17.60
CA THR A 52 -8.06 15.43 18.64
C THR A 52 -8.20 13.92 18.63
N GLU A 53 -8.62 13.36 19.77
CA GLU A 53 -8.93 11.93 19.84
C GLU A 53 -10.02 11.54 18.83
N THR A 54 -10.96 12.45 18.54
CA THR A 54 -11.98 12.28 17.50
C THR A 54 -11.35 12.12 16.11
N ASP A 55 -10.29 12.87 15.80
CA ASP A 55 -9.59 12.75 14.52
C ASP A 55 -8.90 11.39 14.38
N ILE A 56 -8.27 10.89 15.45
CA ILE A 56 -7.65 9.56 15.48
C ILE A 56 -8.71 8.45 15.35
N ARG A 57 -9.85 8.56 16.03
CA ARG A 57 -10.98 7.63 15.87
C ARG A 57 -11.54 7.64 14.44
N ALA A 58 -11.56 8.79 13.78
CA ALA A 58 -11.95 8.90 12.38
C ALA A 58 -10.98 8.16 11.45
N CYS A 59 -9.67 8.20 11.72
CA CYS A 59 -8.67 7.40 11.00
C CYS A 59 -8.97 5.88 11.08
N PHE A 60 -9.30 5.37 12.27
CA PHE A 60 -9.69 3.96 12.44
C PHE A 60 -10.98 3.62 11.70
N ALA A 61 -12.00 4.48 11.80
CA ALA A 61 -13.26 4.29 11.09
C ALA A 61 -13.07 4.30 9.56
N TYR A 62 -12.19 5.18 9.07
CA TYR A 62 -11.80 5.26 7.67
C TYR A 62 -11.14 3.96 7.20
N ALA A 63 -10.13 3.48 7.94
CA ALA A 63 -9.45 2.22 7.63
C ALA A 63 -10.40 1.01 7.64
N ALA A 64 -11.32 0.95 8.61
CA ALA A 64 -12.32 -0.12 8.68
C ALA A 64 -13.23 -0.16 7.43
N ASN A 65 -13.51 1.00 6.81
CA ASN A 65 -14.35 1.09 5.62
C ASN A 65 -13.57 1.06 4.29
N TRP A 66 -12.23 1.15 4.31
CA TRP A 66 -11.36 1.20 3.11
C TRP A 66 -11.43 -0.06 2.25
N LYS A 67 -11.94 -1.19 2.78
CA LYS A 67 -11.92 -2.52 2.16
C LYS A 67 -12.64 -2.69 0.80
N LYS A 68 -13.16 -1.63 0.16
CA LYS A 68 -14.00 -1.73 -1.05
C LYS A 68 -13.30 -1.44 -2.38
N SER A 69 -12.06 -0.94 -2.41
CA SER A 69 -11.51 -0.35 -3.65
C SER A 69 -10.16 -0.88 -4.14
N GLN A 70 -9.62 -1.96 -3.60
CA GLN A 70 -8.37 -2.53 -4.11
C GLN A 70 -8.66 -3.63 -5.16
N THR A 71 -8.71 -3.24 -6.43
CA THR A 71 -8.53 -4.17 -7.55
C THR A 71 -7.03 -4.37 -7.75
N VAL A 72 -6.51 -5.54 -7.41
CA VAL A 72 -5.14 -5.93 -7.78
C VAL A 72 -5.17 -6.26 -9.28
N VAL A 73 -4.46 -5.48 -10.09
CA VAL A 73 -4.19 -5.81 -11.49
C VAL A 73 -2.85 -6.55 -11.52
N TYR A 74 -2.88 -7.88 -11.67
CA TYR A 74 -1.68 -8.64 -11.98
C TYR A 74 -1.37 -8.46 -13.47
N THR A 75 -0.22 -7.87 -13.79
CA THR A 75 0.36 -7.93 -15.14
C THR A 75 1.40 -9.05 -15.15
N ASP A 76 1.13 -10.12 -15.90
CA ASP A 76 2.12 -11.17 -16.12
C ASP A 76 3.16 -10.69 -17.15
N GLU A 77 4.44 -10.68 -16.77
CA GLU A 77 5.56 -10.27 -17.62
C GLU A 77 6.41 -11.47 -18.10
N THR A 78 5.82 -12.65 -18.25
CA THR A 78 6.53 -13.81 -18.81
C THR A 78 6.13 -14.13 -20.25
N SER A 79 6.50 -13.23 -21.16
CA SER A 79 6.57 -13.54 -22.60
C SER A 79 7.86 -12.99 -23.21
N ILE A 80 9.02 -13.48 -22.73
CA ILE A 80 10.26 -13.43 -23.49
C ILE A 80 10.57 -14.84 -23.99
N ARG A 81 10.51 -14.96 -25.31
CA ARG A 81 10.78 -16.16 -26.11
C ARG A 81 12.21 -16.64 -25.89
N SER A 82 12.39 -17.95 -25.67
CA SER A 82 13.67 -18.63 -25.86
C SER A 82 13.48 -19.63 -27.01
N GLU A 83 14.26 -19.47 -28.07
CA GLU A 83 14.26 -20.25 -29.30
C GLU A 83 14.50 -21.76 -29.08
N PRO A 84 14.09 -22.65 -30.01
CA PRO A 84 14.27 -24.08 -29.87
C PRO A 84 15.76 -24.45 -29.89
N ILE A 85 16.18 -25.22 -28.89
CA ILE A 85 17.53 -25.78 -28.79
C ILE A 85 17.69 -26.78 -29.94
N ALA A 86 18.58 -26.48 -30.89
CA ALA A 86 18.95 -27.40 -31.95
C ALA A 86 19.63 -28.63 -31.34
N GLU A 87 19.03 -29.81 -31.52
CA GLU A 87 19.60 -31.10 -31.14
C GLU A 87 20.82 -31.38 -32.03
N SER A 88 22.02 -31.10 -31.52
CA SER A 88 23.28 -31.46 -32.18
C SER A 88 23.45 -32.98 -32.13
N GLY A 89 23.46 -33.61 -33.30
CA GLY A 89 23.58 -35.06 -33.45
C GLY A 89 24.86 -35.62 -32.84
N GLU A 90 24.69 -36.56 -31.90
CA GLU A 90 25.75 -37.43 -31.42
C GLU A 90 26.04 -38.48 -32.51
N SER A 91 27.19 -38.33 -33.16
CA SER A 91 27.74 -39.25 -34.13
C SER A 91 28.01 -40.62 -33.49
N THR A 92 27.25 -41.64 -33.90
CA THR A 92 27.55 -43.04 -33.58
C THR A 92 28.84 -43.46 -34.28
N GLY A 93 29.96 -43.30 -33.60
CA GLY A 93 31.21 -43.96 -33.94
C GLY A 93 31.23 -45.38 -33.39
N GLY A 94 31.27 -46.37 -34.29
CA GLY A 94 31.66 -47.72 -33.96
C GLY A 94 31.93 -48.53 -35.24
N PRO A 95 32.62 -49.67 -35.17
CA PRO A 95 33.44 -50.20 -34.09
C PRO A 95 34.93 -50.25 -34.44
N VAL A 96 35.77 -50.41 -33.41
CA VAL A 96 37.15 -50.88 -33.54
C VAL A 96 37.19 -52.40 -33.32
N SER A 97 37.94 -53.09 -34.19
CA SER A 97 38.22 -54.54 -34.29
C SER A 97 37.35 -55.32 -35.26
#